data_AF-A0AAV4A8W3-F1
#
_entry.id   AF-A0AAV4A8W3-F1
#
_cell.length_a   1.000
_cell.length_b   1.000
_cell.length_c   1.000
_cell.angle_alpha   90.00
_cell.angle_beta   90.00
_cell.angle_gamma   90.00
#
_symmetry.space_group_name_H-M   'P 1'
#
loop_
_entity.id
_entity.type
_entity.pdbx_description
1 polymer ?
#
loop_
_entity_poly.entity_id
_entity_poly.type
_entity_poly.pdbx_seq_one_letter_code
_entity_poly.pdbx_strand_id
1 'polypeptide(L)' 'MLPSHGGDINDVKKARLLLKSVRETNPKHPPAWIASARLEEVTGKVQAARNLIMKGCEECPKSEDVWLEAARLM' A
#
# COMPACT_ATOMS: atom_id res chain seq x y z
N MET A 1 -1.32 5.53 21.18
CA MET A 1 -0.46 4.33 21.26
C MET A 1 -0.52 3.65 19.90
N LEU A 2 0.55 3.72 19.10
CA LEU A 2 0.62 2.98 17.85
C LEU A 2 0.74 1.49 18.21
N PRO A 3 -0.07 0.58 17.64
CA PRO A 3 0.02 -0.84 17.95
C PRO A 3 1.41 -1.35 17.57
N SER A 4 2.13 -1.92 18.53
CA SER A 4 3.41 -2.62 18.35
C SER A 4 3.21 -3.99 17.70
N HIS A 5 2.47 -4.05 16.59
CA HIS A 5 2.27 -5.25 15.79
C HIS A 5 3.23 -5.24 14.61
N GLY A 6 4.54 -5.21 14.91
CA GLY A 6 5.56 -5.53 13.91
C GLY A 6 5.42 -7.01 13.59
N GLY A 7 4.67 -7.36 12.55
CA GLY A 7 4.62 -8.73 12.03
C GLY A 7 6.04 -9.24 11.75
N ASP A 8 6.22 -10.57 11.80
CA ASP A 8 7.52 -11.19 11.53
C ASP A 8 8.13 -10.59 10.25
N ILE A 9 9.40 -10.20 10.31
CA ILE A 9 10.11 -9.57 9.19
C ILE A 9 10.02 -10.43 7.92
N ASN A 10 9.99 -11.76 8.06
CA ASN A 10 9.80 -12.68 6.95
C ASN A 10 8.40 -12.60 6.36
N ASP A 11 7.37 -12.47 7.19
CA ASP A 11 5.99 -12.31 6.73
C ASP A 11 5.78 -10.96 6.06
N VAL A 12 6.42 -9.89 6.55
CA VAL A 12 6.44 -8.59 5.89
C VAL A 12 7.08 -8.68 4.49
N LYS A 13 8.19 -9.42 4.35
CA LYS A 13 8.84 -9.62 3.05
C LYS A 13 7.92 -10.39 2.08
N LYS A 14 7.28 -11.47 2.56
CA LYS A 14 6.33 -12.26 1.76
C LYS A 14 5.11 -11.43 1.33
N ALA A 15 4.51 -10.69 2.27
CA ALA A 15 3.39 -9.81 1.99
C ALA A 15 3.74 -8.74 0.95
N ARG A 16 4.93 -8.13 1.06
CA ARG A 16 5.43 -7.16 0.08
C ARG A 16 5.56 -7.77 -1.31
N LEU A 17 6.10 -8.98 -1.41
CA LEU A 17 6.26 -9.68 -2.68
C LEU A 17 4.90 -10.03 -3.31
N LEU A 18 3.98 -10.56 -2.49
CA LEU A 18 2.63 -10.90 -2.93
C LEU A 18 1.89 -9.66 -3.45
N LEU A 19 1.84 -8.59 -2.65
CA LEU A 19 1.16 -7.36 -3.03
C LEU A 19 1.79 -6.70 -4.26
N LYS A 20 3.11 -6.84 -4.43
CA LYS A 20 3.81 -6.43 -5.67
C LYS A 20 3.32 -7.22 -6.87
N SER A 21 3.27 -8.54 -6.77
CA SER A 21 2.77 -9.37 -7.86
C SER A 21 1.32 -9.03 -8.21
N VAL A 22 0.45 -8.81 -7.21
CA VAL A 22 -0.96 -8.47 -7.45
C VAL A 22 -1.11 -7.12 -8.17
N ARG A 23 -0.40 -6.07 -7.76
CA ARG A 23 -0.50 -4.75 -8.42
C ARG A 23 0.14 -4.72 -9.82
N GLU A 24 1.14 -5.57 -10.07
CA GLU A 24 1.77 -5.70 -11.39
C GLU A 24 0.90 -6.50 -12.37
N THR A 25 0.23 -7.55 -11.88
CA THR A 25 -0.69 -8.36 -12.70
C THR A 25 -2.05 -7.69 -12.90
N ASN A 26 -2.52 -6.94 -11.90
CA ASN A 26 -3.80 -6.25 -11.90
C ASN A 26 -3.64 -4.77 -11.51
N PRO A 27 -3.05 -3.92 -12.37
CA PRO A 27 -2.79 -2.52 -12.05
C PRO A 27 -4.05 -1.70 -11.77
N LYS A 28 -5.20 -2.09 -12.36
CA LYS A 28 -6.51 -1.46 -12.14
C LYS A 28 -7.26 -2.03 -10.94
N HIS A 29 -6.57 -2.64 -9.97
CA HIS A 29 -7.16 -3.20 -8.75
C HIS A 29 -6.83 -2.30 -7.53
N PRO A 30 -7.71 -1.36 -7.17
CA PRO A 30 -7.46 -0.37 -6.12
C PRO A 30 -7.04 -0.96 -4.75
N PRO A 31 -7.66 -2.07 -4.26
CA PRO A 31 -7.26 -2.67 -2.98
C PRO A 31 -5.80 -3.12 -2.93
N ALA A 32 -5.20 -3.49 -4.07
CA ALA A 32 -3.79 -3.90 -4.11
C ALA A 32 -2.84 -2.73 -3.82
N TRP A 33 -3.16 -1.53 -4.31
CA TRP A 33 -2.41 -0.31 -4.05
C TRP A 33 -2.57 0.15 -2.60
N ILE A 34 -3.79 0.18 -2.09
CA ILE A 34 -4.11 0.53 -0.70
C ILE A 34 -3.40 -0.41 0.27
N ALA A 35 -3.51 -1.72 0.06
CA ALA A 35 -2.83 -2.71 0.91
C ALA A 35 -1.30 -2.59 0.83
N SER A 36 -0.75 -2.32 -0.36
CA SER A 36 0.69 -2.08 -0.53
C SER A 36 1.15 -0.86 0.27
N ALA A 37 0.41 0.25 0.22
CA ALA A 37 0.74 1.47 0.93
C ALA A 37 0.63 1.28 2.45
N ARG A 38 -0.46 0.68 2.93
CA ARG A 38 -0.66 0.37 4.37
C ARG A 38 0.45 -0.54 4.91
N LEU A 39 0.90 -1.55 4.15
CA LEU A 39 2.01 -2.40 4.57
C LEU A 39 3.32 -1.61 4.80
N GLU A 40 3.63 -0.66 3.91
CA GLU A 40 4.83 0.17 4.10
C GLU A 40 4.65 1.15 5.28
N GLU A 41 3.45 1.70 5.49
CA GLU A 41 3.16 2.58 6.63
C GLU A 41 3.33 1.85 7.98
N VAL A 42 2.72 0.67 8.15
CA VAL A 42 2.81 -0.09 9.43
C VAL A 42 4.22 -0.62 9.70
N THR A 43 5.07 -0.69 8.67
CA THR A 43 6.49 -1.05 8.81
C THR A 43 7.41 0.17 8.95
N GLY A 44 6.85 1.37 9.12
CA GLY A 44 7.57 2.62 9.34
C GLY A 44 8.12 3.27 8.07
N LYS A 45 7.83 2.73 6.89
CA LYS A 45 8.30 3.21 5.58
C LYS A 45 7.29 4.17 4.94
N VAL A 46 6.97 5.25 5.65
CA VAL A 46 5.91 6.21 5.27
C VAL A 46 6.13 6.82 3.87
N GLN A 47 7.37 7.16 3.50
CA GLN A 47 7.64 7.70 2.16
C GLN A 47 7.35 6.66 1.05
N ALA A 48 7.64 5.39 1.29
CA ALA A 48 7.31 4.33 0.34
C ALA A 48 5.79 4.13 0.24
N ALA A 49 5.06 4.24 1.36
CA ALA A 49 3.60 4.22 1.37
C ALA A 49 3.00 5.33 0.51
N ARG A 50 3.49 6.58 0.68
CA ARG A 50 3.09 7.75 -0.11
C ARG A 50 3.35 7.56 -1.61
N ASN A 51 4.54 7.08 -1.97
CA ASN A 51 4.88 6.84 -3.36
C ASN A 51 3.99 5.76 -3.99
N LEU A 52 3.69 4.69 -3.24
CA LEU A 52 2.82 3.60 -3.70
C LEU A 52 1.39 4.06 -3.90
N ILE A 53 0.83 4.84 -2.97
CA ILE A 53 -0.57 5.27 -3.10
C ILE A 53 -0.75 6.30 -4.22
N MET A 54 0.23 7.20 -4.41
CA MET A 54 0.21 8.14 -5.54
C MET A 54 0.24 7.41 -6.89
N LYS A 55 1.08 6.38 -7.02
CA LYS A 55 1.05 5.52 -8.20
C LYS A 55 -0.30 4.79 -8.35
N GLY A 56 -0.89 4.37 -7.23
CA GLY A 56 -2.25 3.83 -7.21
C GLY A 56 -3.27 4.81 -7.78
N CYS A 57 -3.18 6.10 -7.46
CA CYS A 57 -4.08 7.13 -8.01
C CYS A 57 -3.94 7.26 -9.53
N GLU A 58 -2.73 7.16 -10.07
CA GLU A 58 -2.45 7.20 -11.50
C GLU A 58 -3.03 5.98 -12.23
N GLU A 59 -2.88 4.79 -11.65
CA GLU A 59 -3.35 3.52 -12.24
C GLU A 59 -4.86 3.29 -12.07
N CYS A 60 -5.43 3.82 -10.97
CA CYS A 60 -6.83 3.67 -10.58
C CYS A 60 -7.55 5.04 -10.41
N PRO A 61 -7.57 5.93 -11.43
CA PRO A 61 -8.03 7.31 -11.25
C PRO A 61 -9.52 7.44 -10.91
N LYS A 62 -10.32 6.42 -11.26
CA LYS A 62 -11.77 6.37 -10.98
C LYS A 62 -12.12 5.82 -9.60
N SER A 63 -11.13 5.34 -8.84
CA SER A 63 -11.37 4.73 -7.54
C SER A 63 -11.27 5.77 -6.43
N GLU A 64 -12.41 6.12 -5.83
CA GLU A 64 -12.47 7.04 -4.69
C GLU A 64 -11.65 6.53 -3.50
N ASP A 65 -11.68 5.23 -3.23
CA ASP A 65 -10.96 4.63 -2.10
C ASP A 65 -9.45 4.89 -2.13
N VAL A 66 -8.83 4.88 -3.31
CA VAL A 66 -7.39 5.13 -3.45
C VAL A 66 -7.06 6.60 -3.21
N TRP A 67 -7.93 7.51 -3.64
CA TRP A 67 -7.79 8.94 -3.37
C TRP A 67 -8.00 9.27 -1.88
N LEU A 68 -8.98 8.63 -1.23
CA LEU A 68 -9.21 8.77 0.20
C LEU A 68 -8.01 8.27 1.01
N GLU A 69 -7.44 7.13 0.62
CA GLU A 69 -6.23 6.61 1.26
C GLU A 69 -5.01 7.51 0.99
N ALA A 70 -4.89 8.07 -0.22
CA ALA A 70 -3.82 9.02 -0.54
C ALA A 70 -3.92 10.27 0.35
N ALA A 71 -5.12 10.84 0.51
CA ALA A 71 -5.36 11.98 1.38
C ALA A 71 -5.03 11.66 2.87
N ARG A 72 -5.29 10.44 3.33
CA ARG A 72 -4.95 9.99 4.69
C ARG A 72 -3.43 9.95 4.94
N LEU A 73 -2.65 9.59 3.91
CA LEU A 73 -1.20 9.38 4.02
C LEU A 73 -0.36 10.66 3.85
N MET A 74 -0.98 11.76 3.42
CA MET A 74 -0.36 13.09 3.26
C MET A 74 -0.09 13.74 4.62
#